data_AF-A0A1E5VSN3-F1
#
_entry.id   AF-A0A1E5VSN3-F1
#
_cell.length_a   1.000
_cell.length_b   1.000
_cell.length_c   1.000
_cell.angle_alpha   90.00
_cell.angle_beta   90.00
_cell.angle_gamma   90.00
#
_symmetry.space_group_name_H-M   'P 1'
#
loop_
_entity.id
_entity.type
_entity.pdbx_description
1 polymer ?
#
loop_
_entity_poly.entity_id
_entity_poly.type
_entity_poly.pdbx_seq_one_letter_code
_entity_poly.pdbx_strand_id
1 'polypeptide(L)'
;MGVVTHAPAKRVKLQGARTQIFFSRWRPLWCSAPLNLDTRCRGRDITKDVVSRIVSEHQGIARCFNVPSSILADDSPTLDGWLRSPALDNLQELDFCFNSLASPSPLVPHWTLHFSSTLRVAKFNYCQFPDDTTHKLHFPNLQHLILQSVTTS
;
A
#
# COMPACT_ATOMS: atom_id res chain seq x y z
N MET A 1 -11.78 35.26 -5.39
CA MET A 1 -10.42 34.68 -5.30
C MET A 1 -10.39 33.76 -4.09
N GLY A 2 -10.52 32.45 -4.30
CA GLY A 2 -10.48 31.46 -3.21
C GLY A 2 -9.04 31.00 -3.01
N VAL A 3 -8.49 31.24 -1.81
CA VAL A 3 -7.16 30.78 -1.44
C VAL A 3 -7.28 29.29 -1.08
N VAL A 4 -6.82 28.42 -1.98
CA VAL A 4 -6.68 26.99 -1.68
C VAL A 4 -5.42 26.82 -0.83
N THR A 5 -5.60 26.72 0.48
CA THR A 5 -4.53 26.31 1.39
C THR A 5 -4.28 24.82 1.23
N HIS A 6 -3.20 24.46 0.53
CA HIS A 6 -2.69 23.09 0.52
C HIS A 6 -2.12 22.73 1.90
N ALA A 7 -2.79 21.80 2.59
CA ALA A 7 -2.27 21.21 3.82
C ALA A 7 -1.07 20.30 3.49
N PRO A 8 0.04 20.36 4.25
CA PRO A 8 1.21 19.53 3.99
C PRO A 8 0.91 18.07 4.35
N ALA A 9 1.12 17.16 3.40
CA ALA A 9 1.15 15.74 3.66
C ALA A 9 2.33 15.44 4.62
N LYS A 10 2.03 15.02 5.85
CA LYS A 10 3.05 14.66 6.85
C LYS A 10 3.73 13.36 6.40
N ARG A 11 4.95 13.45 5.85
CA ARG A 11 5.87 12.31 5.71
C ARG A 11 6.53 12.08 7.07
N VAL A 12 6.15 11.02 7.78
CA VAL A 12 6.75 10.70 9.07
C VAL A 12 7.89 9.71 8.89
N LYS A 13 9.09 10.15 9.28
CA LYS A 13 10.26 9.29 9.53
C LYS A 13 10.05 8.62 10.88
N LEU A 14 9.84 7.30 10.93
CA LEU A 14 9.95 6.57 12.19
C LEU A 14 11.43 6.24 12.46
N GLN A 15 12.08 7.03 13.31
CA GLN A 15 13.41 6.72 13.86
C GLN A 15 13.26 5.61 14.92
N GLY A 16 14.05 4.54 14.80
CA GLY A 16 14.00 3.38 15.69
C GLY A 16 14.41 3.69 17.15
N ALA A 17 13.77 2.96 18.06
CA ALA A 17 14.24 2.48 19.36
C ALA A 17 14.14 3.31 20.67
N ARG A 18 13.67 4.58 20.74
CA ARG A 18 13.54 5.26 22.06
C ARG A 18 12.38 6.26 22.25
N THR A 19 11.11 5.88 21.99
CA THR A 19 10.00 6.86 22.12
C THR A 19 8.65 6.34 22.63
N GLN A 20 8.58 5.37 23.54
CA GLN A 20 7.27 4.91 24.12
C GLN A 20 6.40 6.06 24.69
N ILE A 21 7.01 7.08 25.30
CA ILE A 21 6.31 8.24 25.87
C ILE A 21 5.82 9.22 24.78
N PHE A 22 6.53 9.31 23.66
CA PHE A 22 6.12 10.11 22.52
C PHE A 22 5.03 9.40 21.71
N PHE A 23 5.04 8.08 21.64
CA PHE A 23 4.00 7.33 20.95
C PHE A 23 2.63 7.53 21.59
N SER A 24 2.47 7.53 22.92
CA SER A 24 1.14 7.63 23.55
C SER A 24 0.42 8.95 23.28
N ARG A 25 1.11 10.09 23.37
CA ARG A 25 0.50 11.43 23.15
C ARG A 25 0.25 11.72 21.67
N TRP A 26 1.05 11.15 20.78
CA TRP A 26 0.92 11.36 19.34
C TRP A 26 0.10 10.26 18.65
N ARG A 27 -0.21 9.15 19.33
CA ARG A 27 -1.00 8.03 18.79
C ARG A 27 -2.38 8.49 18.27
N PRO A 28 -3.17 9.31 18.98
CA PRO A 28 -4.45 9.78 18.44
C PRO A 28 -4.27 10.61 17.17
N LEU A 29 -3.27 11.49 17.13
CA LEU A 29 -2.97 12.33 15.97
C LEU A 29 -2.42 11.52 14.79
N TRP A 30 -1.67 10.46 15.08
CA TRP A 30 -1.19 9.48 14.10
C TRP A 30 -2.35 8.69 13.51
N CYS A 31 -3.23 8.15 14.37
CA CYS A 31 -4.39 7.37 13.95
C CYS A 31 -5.37 8.16 13.07
N SER A 32 -5.39 9.50 13.13
CA SER A 32 -6.28 10.34 12.31
C SER A 32 -5.60 11.01 11.10
N ALA A 33 -4.27 10.94 10.98
CA ALA A 33 -3.56 11.48 9.81
C ALA A 33 -3.70 10.53 8.61
N PRO A 34 -3.54 10.98 7.36
CA PRO A 34 -3.55 10.06 6.22
C PRO A 34 -2.42 9.03 6.31
N LEU A 35 -2.73 7.74 6.16
CA LEU A 35 -1.74 6.67 6.23
C LEU A 35 -0.89 6.66 4.95
N ASN A 36 0.42 6.82 5.11
CA ASN A 36 1.39 6.62 4.04
C ASN A 36 2.34 5.49 4.45
N LEU A 37 2.01 4.28 4.03
CA LEU A 37 2.87 3.11 4.22
C LEU A 37 3.87 3.06 3.07
N ASP A 38 4.96 3.83 3.18
CA ASP A 38 6.09 3.75 2.25
C ASP A 38 7.29 3.11 2.93
N THR A 39 7.51 1.83 2.62
CA THR A 39 8.60 1.03 3.18
C THR A 39 9.91 1.13 2.39
N ARG A 40 9.95 1.82 1.24
CA ARG A 40 11.20 2.02 0.43
C ARG A 40 12.32 2.68 1.24
N CYS A 41 11.96 3.53 2.21
CA CYS A 41 12.91 4.29 3.02
C CYS A 41 13.30 3.60 4.33
N ARG A 42 12.67 2.48 4.68
CA ARG A 42 12.85 1.76 5.94
C ARG A 42 13.45 0.41 5.64
N GLY A 43 14.79 0.36 5.58
CA GLY A 43 15.51 -0.90 5.40
C GLY A 43 15.00 -1.98 6.35
N ARG A 44 14.69 -3.17 5.79
CA ARG A 44 14.49 -4.52 6.37
C ARG A 44 13.77 -4.75 7.72
N ASP A 45 13.36 -3.74 8.48
CA ASP A 45 12.89 -3.90 9.87
C ASP A 45 11.35 -3.86 10.04
N ILE A 46 10.59 -3.76 8.95
CA ILE A 46 9.12 -3.87 9.03
C ILE A 46 8.71 -5.33 8.87
N THR A 47 8.04 -5.88 9.88
CA THR A 47 7.46 -7.22 9.84
C THR A 47 6.01 -7.18 9.39
N LYS A 48 5.51 -8.34 8.97
CA LYS A 48 4.09 -8.56 8.63
C LYS A 48 3.15 -8.18 9.77
N ASP A 49 3.48 -8.54 11.01
CA ASP A 49 2.67 -8.20 12.19
C ASP A 49 2.54 -6.69 12.41
N VAL A 50 3.62 -5.94 12.15
CA VAL A 50 3.60 -4.48 12.24
C VAL A 50 2.68 -3.89 11.18
N VAL A 51 2.72 -4.40 9.95
CA VAL A 51 1.81 -3.95 8.88
C VAL A 51 0.36 -4.27 9.24
N SER A 52 0.06 -5.50 9.66
CA SER A 52 -1.28 -5.91 10.09
C SER A 52 -1.82 -5.00 11.19
N ARG A 53 -1.00 -4.70 12.19
CA ARG A 53 -1.39 -3.81 13.29
C ARG A 53 -1.65 -2.38 12.83
N ILE A 54 -0.83 -1.85 11.92
CA ILE A 54 -1.05 -0.50 11.40
C ILE A 54 -2.35 -0.47 10.58
N VAL A 55 -2.55 -1.42 9.68
CA VAL A 55 -3.74 -1.46 8.82
C VAL A 55 -5.03 -1.65 9.63
N SER A 56 -4.98 -2.32 10.78
CA SER A 56 -6.14 -2.54 11.65
C SER A 56 -6.41 -1.41 12.66
N GLU A 57 -5.36 -0.81 13.24
CA GLU A 57 -5.52 0.23 14.27
C GLU A 57 -5.66 1.65 13.70
N HIS A 58 -5.33 1.85 12.43
CA HIS A 58 -5.32 3.17 11.82
C HIS A 58 -6.73 3.61 11.39
N GLN A 59 -7.15 4.80 11.82
CA GLN A 59 -8.50 5.34 11.56
C GLN A 59 -8.53 6.35 10.42
N GLY A 60 -7.37 6.84 9.98
CA GLY A 60 -7.22 7.77 8.87
C GLY A 60 -7.16 7.05 7.53
N ILE A 61 -7.52 7.79 6.49
CA ILE A 61 -7.57 7.30 5.12
C ILE A 61 -6.15 7.19 4.55
N ALA A 62 -5.77 6.01 4.05
CA ALA A 62 -4.49 5.82 3.41
C ALA A 62 -4.45 6.42 2.02
N ARG A 63 -3.28 6.96 1.67
CA ARG A 63 -3.00 7.49 0.34
C ARG A 63 -1.99 6.62 -0.40
N CYS A 64 -1.00 6.08 0.30
CA CYS A 64 0.09 5.31 -0.30
C CYS A 64 0.29 3.98 0.45
N PHE A 65 0.39 2.88 -0.31
CA PHE A 65 0.65 1.54 0.22
C PHE A 65 1.75 0.87 -0.60
N ASN A 66 2.86 0.58 0.08
CA ASN A 66 4.04 -0.05 -0.46
C ASN A 66 4.68 -0.91 0.62
N VAL A 67 4.76 -2.22 0.38
CA VAL A 67 5.35 -3.19 1.31
C VAL A 67 6.51 -3.93 0.63
N PRO A 68 7.57 -4.33 1.38
CA PRO A 68 8.70 -5.04 0.80
C PRO A 68 8.31 -6.40 0.23
N SER A 69 9.06 -6.89 -0.75
CA SER A 69 8.87 -8.21 -1.36
C SER A 69 8.87 -9.35 -0.33
N SER A 70 9.65 -9.23 0.76
CA SER A 70 9.71 -10.20 1.84
C SER A 70 8.39 -10.35 2.62
N ILE A 71 7.56 -9.30 2.64
CA ILE A 71 6.22 -9.35 3.25
C ILE A 71 5.20 -9.91 2.26
N LEU A 72 5.38 -9.63 0.97
CA LEU A 72 4.50 -10.09 -0.11
C LEU A 72 4.69 -11.57 -0.47
N ALA A 73 5.84 -12.16 -0.14
CA ALA A 73 6.24 -13.48 -0.62
C ALA A 73 5.46 -14.67 -0.05
N ASP A 74 4.73 -14.51 1.06
CA ASP A 74 4.39 -15.66 1.92
C ASP A 74 2.89 -15.88 2.18
N ASP A 75 2.01 -14.92 1.87
CA ASP A 75 0.62 -15.06 2.30
C ASP A 75 -0.39 -14.16 1.56
N SER A 76 -0.85 -14.62 0.40
CA SER A 76 -1.96 -14.00 -0.34
C SER A 76 -3.15 -13.61 0.57
N PRO A 77 -3.65 -14.46 1.50
CA PRO A 77 -4.82 -14.11 2.32
C PRO A 77 -4.56 -12.98 3.33
N THR A 78 -3.32 -12.79 3.80
CA THR A 78 -3.02 -11.63 4.66
C THR A 78 -3.02 -10.34 3.84
N LEU A 79 -2.41 -10.35 2.65
CA LEU A 79 -2.43 -9.20 1.75
C LEU A 79 -3.87 -8.83 1.34
N ASP A 80 -4.68 -9.86 1.09
CA ASP A 80 -6.14 -9.81 0.94
C ASP A 80 -6.81 -9.03 2.07
N GLY A 81 -6.54 -9.46 3.31
CA GLY A 81 -7.11 -8.87 4.51
C GLY A 81 -6.73 -7.40 4.66
N TRP A 82 -5.48 -7.04 4.33
CA TRP A 82 -5.06 -5.64 4.36
C TRP A 82 -5.76 -4.79 3.32
N LEU A 83 -5.86 -5.27 2.08
CA LEU A 83 -6.45 -4.51 0.98
C LEU A 83 -7.97 -4.43 1.05
N ARG A 84 -8.62 -5.25 1.88
CA ARG A 84 -10.04 -5.10 2.23
C ARG A 84 -10.27 -4.18 3.44
N SER A 85 -9.21 -3.67 4.07
CA SER A 85 -9.35 -2.76 5.20
C SER A 85 -9.89 -1.40 4.74
N PRO A 86 -10.91 -0.84 5.42
CA PRO A 86 -11.43 0.51 5.14
C PRO A 86 -10.36 1.59 5.22
N ALA A 87 -9.29 1.35 5.97
CA ALA A 87 -8.15 2.25 6.04
C ALA A 87 -7.51 2.49 4.67
N LEU A 88 -7.65 1.56 3.70
CA LEU A 88 -7.04 1.65 2.37
C LEU A 88 -8.01 2.10 1.26
N ASP A 89 -9.30 2.33 1.53
CA ASP A 89 -10.33 2.55 0.48
C ASP A 89 -10.02 3.66 -0.53
N ASN A 90 -9.30 4.72 -0.11
CA ASN A 90 -8.96 5.84 -0.99
C ASN A 90 -7.50 5.86 -1.42
N LEU A 91 -6.91 4.67 -1.59
CA LEU A 91 -5.54 4.54 -2.02
C LEU A 91 -5.30 5.22 -3.38
N GLN A 92 -4.32 6.13 -3.43
CA GLN A 92 -3.94 6.82 -4.66
C GLN A 92 -2.65 6.27 -5.25
N GLU A 93 -1.78 5.72 -4.41
CA GLU A 93 -0.45 5.25 -4.80
C GLU A 93 -0.28 3.81 -4.30
N LEU A 94 -0.09 2.88 -5.24
CA LEU A 94 0.16 1.48 -4.96
C LEU A 94 1.47 1.05 -5.60
N ASP A 95 2.30 0.37 -4.82
CA ASP A 95 3.54 -0.22 -5.32
C ASP A 95 3.74 -1.62 -4.74
N PHE A 96 3.73 -2.59 -5.64
CA PHE A 96 4.08 -3.97 -5.34
C PHE A 96 5.29 -4.39 -6.14
N CYS A 97 6.33 -4.74 -5.40
CA CYS A 97 7.51 -5.41 -5.93
C CYS A 97 7.58 -6.79 -5.27
N PHE A 98 7.14 -7.81 -5.99
CA PHE A 98 7.16 -9.18 -5.51
C PHE A 98 8.58 -9.77 -5.66
N ASN A 99 8.82 -10.91 -5.01
CA ASN A 99 10.09 -11.60 -5.13
C ASN A 99 10.28 -12.15 -6.55
N SER A 100 11.31 -11.69 -7.27
CA SER A 100 11.63 -12.14 -8.62
C SER A 100 12.00 -13.62 -8.71
N LEU A 101 12.35 -14.24 -7.58
CA LEU A 101 12.68 -15.66 -7.48
C LEU A 101 11.48 -16.55 -7.13
N ALA A 102 10.30 -15.98 -6.90
CA ALA A 102 9.09 -16.75 -6.59
C ALA A 102 8.63 -17.56 -7.82
N SER A 103 8.38 -18.86 -7.63
CA SER A 103 7.88 -19.77 -8.65
C SER A 103 6.77 -20.66 -8.08
N PRO A 104 5.52 -20.57 -8.58
CA PRO A 104 5.07 -19.66 -9.63
C PRO A 104 5.08 -18.19 -9.17
N SER A 105 5.09 -17.25 -10.12
CA SER A 105 5.02 -15.82 -9.79
C SER A 105 3.69 -15.51 -9.09
N PRO A 106 3.65 -14.60 -8.10
CA PRO A 106 2.43 -14.33 -7.35
C PRO A 106 1.33 -13.73 -8.23
N LEU A 107 0.12 -14.27 -8.11
CA LEU A 107 -1.07 -13.69 -8.72
C LEU A 107 -1.44 -12.42 -7.98
N VAL A 108 -1.68 -11.33 -8.72
CA VAL A 108 -2.26 -10.10 -8.20
C VAL A 108 -3.77 -10.33 -8.06
N PRO A 109 -4.31 -10.36 -6.85
CA PRO A 109 -5.72 -10.68 -6.66
C PRO A 109 -6.63 -9.51 -7.02
N HIS A 110 -7.94 -9.80 -7.09
CA HIS A 110 -8.97 -8.92 -7.66
C HIS A 110 -9.19 -7.55 -6.97
N TRP A 111 -8.44 -7.19 -5.91
CA TRP A 111 -8.56 -5.87 -5.24
C TRP A 111 -8.09 -4.71 -6.11
N THR A 112 -7.36 -4.98 -7.19
CA THR A 112 -7.04 -3.99 -8.21
C THR A 112 -8.30 -3.26 -8.72
N LEU A 113 -9.46 -3.93 -8.71
CA LEU A 113 -10.76 -3.31 -9.03
C LEU A 113 -11.27 -2.38 -7.92
N HIS A 114 -11.00 -2.72 -6.66
CA HIS A 114 -11.47 -1.95 -5.50
C HIS A 114 -10.91 -0.53 -5.49
N PHE A 115 -9.63 -0.39 -5.84
CA PHE A 115 -8.95 0.91 -5.88
C PHE A 115 -8.96 1.54 -7.28
N SER A 116 -9.69 0.96 -8.23
CA SER A 116 -9.62 1.36 -9.64
C SER A 116 -9.94 2.84 -9.86
N SER A 117 -10.96 3.34 -9.17
CA SER A 117 -11.42 4.73 -9.24
C SER A 117 -10.57 5.71 -8.44
N THR A 118 -9.73 5.25 -7.51
CA THR A 118 -8.96 6.11 -6.60
C THR A 118 -7.47 6.16 -6.97
N LEU A 119 -6.96 5.09 -7.60
CA LEU A 119 -5.56 4.97 -7.99
C LEU A 119 -5.16 6.02 -9.03
N ARG A 120 -4.03 6.66 -8.74
CA ARG A 120 -3.34 7.63 -9.60
C ARG A 120 -1.96 7.13 -10.01
N VAL A 121 -1.31 6.37 -9.14
CA VAL A 121 0.00 5.75 -9.41
C VAL A 121 -0.09 4.27 -9.04
N ALA A 122 0.25 3.40 -9.99
CA ALA A 122 0.35 1.97 -9.75
C ALA A 122 1.66 1.42 -10.29
N LYS A 123 2.33 0.58 -9.49
CA LYS A 123 3.57 -0.09 -9.87
C LYS A 123 3.47 -1.56 -9.51
N PHE A 124 3.68 -2.41 -10.50
CA PHE A 124 3.62 -3.86 -10.36
C PHE A 124 4.88 -4.48 -10.93
N ASN A 125 5.60 -5.25 -10.11
CA ASN A 125 6.85 -5.89 -10.50
C ASN A 125 6.82 -7.36 -10.10
N TYR A 126 7.19 -8.25 -11.02
CA TYR A 126 7.35 -9.70 -10.80
C TYR A 126 6.06 -10.41 -10.36
N CYS A 127 4.93 -10.12 -11.00
CA CYS A 127 3.62 -10.70 -10.65
C CYS A 127 2.80 -11.09 -11.88
N GLN A 128 1.72 -11.83 -11.64
CA GLN A 128 0.80 -12.30 -12.67
C GLN A 128 -0.56 -11.64 -12.51
N PHE A 129 -1.14 -11.13 -13.60
CA PHE A 129 -2.54 -10.67 -13.60
C PHE A 129 -3.45 -11.82 -14.05
N PRO A 130 -4.58 -12.05 -13.37
CA PRO A 130 -5.52 -13.08 -13.80
C PRO A 130 -6.20 -12.67 -15.11
N ASP A 131 -6.24 -13.57 -16.09
CA ASP A 131 -6.75 -13.29 -17.45
C ASP A 131 -8.17 -12.68 -17.45
N ASP A 132 -9.02 -13.09 -16.49
CA ASP A 132 -10.40 -12.63 -16.33
C ASP A 132 -10.53 -11.14 -15.91
N THR A 133 -9.45 -10.54 -15.41
CA THR A 133 -9.42 -9.13 -15.00
C THR A 133 -8.94 -8.18 -16.09
N THR A 134 -8.20 -8.67 -17.08
CA THR A 134 -7.52 -7.82 -18.07
C THR A 134 -8.48 -6.90 -18.83
N HIS A 135 -9.70 -7.36 -19.11
CA HIS A 135 -10.75 -6.58 -19.77
C HIS A 135 -11.61 -5.72 -18.82
N LYS A 136 -11.49 -5.90 -17.50
CA LYS A 136 -12.30 -5.20 -16.48
C LYS A 136 -11.53 -4.13 -15.72
N LEU A 137 -10.21 -4.14 -15.78
CA LEU A 137 -9.35 -3.18 -15.07
C LEU A 137 -9.39 -1.82 -15.76
N HIS A 138 -10.36 -1.00 -15.37
CA HIS A 138 -10.47 0.38 -15.81
C HIS A 138 -10.04 1.32 -14.68
N PHE A 139 -8.90 2.02 -14.85
CA PHE A 139 -8.38 2.96 -13.86
C PHE A 139 -8.57 4.41 -14.35
N PRO A 140 -9.76 5.02 -14.18
CA PRO A 140 -10.09 6.32 -14.79
C PRO A 140 -9.20 7.47 -14.35
N ASN A 141 -8.60 7.37 -13.16
CA ASN A 141 -7.78 8.43 -12.57
C ASN A 141 -6.27 8.12 -12.61
N LEU A 142 -5.87 7.04 -13.29
CA LEU A 142 -4.47 6.63 -13.36
C LEU A 142 -3.65 7.61 -14.19
N GLN A 143 -2.61 8.16 -13.57
CA GLN A 143 -1.68 9.10 -14.18
C GLN A 143 -0.36 8.39 -14.53
N HIS A 144 0.03 7.40 -13.71
CA HIS A 144 1.27 6.67 -13.88
C HIS A 144 1.08 5.18 -13.63
N LEU A 145 1.51 4.37 -14.61
CA LEU A 145 1.55 2.91 -14.51
C LEU A 145 2.97 2.43 -14.82
N ILE A 146 3.50 1.57 -13.96
CA ILE A 146 4.77 0.87 -14.19
C ILE A 146 4.51 -0.63 -14.08
N LEU A 147 4.87 -1.36 -15.13
CA LEU A 147 4.80 -2.82 -15.18
C LEU A 147 6.21 -3.35 -15.49
N GLN A 148 6.72 -4.25 -14.64
CA GLN A 148 8.03 -4.88 -14.83
C GLN A 148 7.94 -6.38 -14.61
N SER A 149 8.36 -7.18 -15.61
CA SER A 149 8.33 -8.65 -15.53
C SER A 149 6.95 -9.18 -15.08
N VAL A 150 5.90 -8.65 -15.70
CA VAL A 150 4.51 -8.99 -15.44
C VAL A 150 4.04 -9.99 -16.50
N THR A 151 3.37 -11.06 -16.07
CA THR A 151 2.72 -12.01 -16.99
C THR A 151 1.21 -12.03 -16.76
N THR A 152 0.46 -12.68 -17.64
CA THR A 152 -0.93 -13.05 -17.38
C THR A 152 -1.02 -14.55 -17.16
N SER A 153 -2.07 -15.01 -16.48
CA SER A 153 -2.28 -16.43 -16.12
C SER A 153 -3.52 -17.02 -16.78
#